data_AF-A0A2N6BVR1-F1
#
_entry.id   AF-A0A2N6BVR1-F1
#
_cell.length_a   1.000
_cell.length_b   1.000
_cell.length_c   1.000
_cell.angle_alpha   90.00
_cell.angle_beta   90.00
_cell.angle_gamma   90.00
#
_symmetry.space_group_name_H-M   'P 1'
#
loop_
_entity.id
_entity.type
_entity.pdbx_description
1 polymer ?
#
loop_
_entity_poly.entity_id
_entity_poly.type
_entity_poly.pdbx_seq_one_letter_code
_entity_poly.pdbx_strand_id
1 'polypeptide(L)'
;MKSSLVKSLQIFSLTFFFLLFLTIICSAAAVDEAATITIPEGVLFRTIKDGLPISLEARSQYVQGDVTIQSLEKLQAREKSLFLQGVVASQNLTLNTTIAGRDISMNLGNVRLPVTCEIFLRFDSSKKVLFVTPRFPKPESLYTTDPADALLLLLSSLGEKEYPVELGSIQPIVAKMGAHNIPITLEPVDILTQKGLLLIKMRPGVAKNP
;
A
#
# COMPACT_ATOMS: atom_id res chain seq x y z
N MET A 1 -3.60 -13.19 72.52
CA MET A 1 -2.30 -13.44 71.83
C MET A 1 -2.43 -14.43 70.65
N LYS A 2 -3.48 -14.36 69.81
CA LYS A 2 -3.72 -15.30 68.68
C LYS A 2 -4.04 -14.64 67.32
N SER A 3 -4.16 -13.31 67.25
CA SER A 3 -4.65 -12.59 66.06
C SER A 3 -3.55 -12.21 65.04
N SER A 4 -2.29 -12.10 65.46
CA SER A 4 -1.19 -11.62 64.61
C SER A 4 -0.64 -12.68 63.63
N LEU A 5 -0.70 -13.97 64.01
CA LEU A 5 -0.13 -15.07 63.21
C LEU A 5 -0.95 -15.40 61.96
N VAL A 6 -2.27 -15.20 61.99
CA VAL A 6 -3.18 -15.51 60.86
C VAL A 6 -3.07 -14.45 59.75
N LYS A 7 -2.83 -13.18 60.11
CA LYS A 7 -2.67 -12.10 59.13
C LYS A 7 -1.35 -12.21 58.35
N SER A 8 -0.27 -12.66 58.99
CA SER A 8 1.02 -12.87 58.33
C SER A 8 0.98 -14.01 57.29
N LEU A 9 0.22 -15.08 57.57
CA LEU A 9 0.10 -16.22 56.66
C LEU A 9 -0.76 -15.91 55.42
N GLN A 10 -1.78 -15.04 55.55
CA GLN A 10 -2.59 -14.61 54.41
C GLN A 10 -1.85 -13.62 53.49
N ILE A 11 -0.99 -12.76 54.03
CA ILE A 11 -0.16 -11.85 53.23
C ILE A 11 0.90 -12.63 52.44
N PHE A 12 1.49 -13.67 53.03
CA PHE A 12 2.43 -14.55 52.33
C PHE A 12 1.76 -15.35 51.19
N SER A 13 0.53 -15.84 51.43
CA SER A 13 -0.26 -16.57 50.42
C SER A 13 -0.67 -15.70 49.23
N LEU A 14 -1.09 -14.44 49.47
CA LEU A 14 -1.47 -13.51 48.40
C LEU A 14 -0.27 -13.09 47.54
N THR A 15 0.90 -12.91 48.16
CA THR A 15 2.14 -12.52 47.46
C THR A 15 2.68 -13.66 46.59
N PHE A 16 2.56 -14.91 47.07
CA PHE A 16 2.94 -16.09 46.30
C PHE A 16 2.01 -16.33 45.09
N PHE A 17 0.70 -16.10 45.26
CA PHE A 17 -0.26 -16.20 44.17
C PHE A 17 -0.07 -15.11 43.09
N PHE A 18 0.35 -13.91 43.50
CA PHE A 18 0.67 -12.82 42.56
C PHE A 18 1.98 -13.07 41.80
N LEU A 19 3.00 -13.69 42.41
CA LEU A 19 4.23 -14.08 41.71
C LEU A 19 4.00 -15.24 40.73
N LEU A 20 3.09 -16.18 41.02
CA LEU A 20 2.79 -17.29 40.13
C LEU A 20 2.05 -16.85 38.84
N PHE A 21 1.34 -15.72 38.89
CA PHE A 21 0.65 -15.16 37.72
C PHE A 21 1.59 -14.42 36.74
N LEU A 22 2.78 -14.00 37.20
CA LEU A 22 3.71 -13.21 36.37
C LEU A 22 4.54 -14.06 35.40
N THR A 23 4.58 -15.39 35.56
CA THR A 23 5.46 -16.26 34.75
C THR A 23 4.80 -16.87 33.50
N ILE A 24 3.54 -16.55 33.19
CA ILE A 24 2.80 -17.15 32.05
C ILE A 24 2.61 -16.17 30.89
N ILE A 25 3.55 -15.24 30.68
CA ILE A 25 3.62 -14.49 29.42
C ILE A 25 5.01 -14.69 28.80
N CYS A 26 5.39 -15.95 28.65
CA CYS A 26 6.38 -16.29 27.63
C CYS A 26 5.62 -16.30 26.30
N SER A 27 5.55 -15.13 25.64
CA SER A 27 5.16 -15.10 24.24
C SER A 27 6.22 -15.90 23.49
N ALA A 28 5.88 -17.14 23.14
CA ALA A 28 6.62 -17.88 22.14
C ALA A 28 6.65 -17.00 20.89
N ALA A 29 7.78 -16.36 20.62
CA ALA A 29 8.00 -15.66 19.37
C ALA A 29 7.87 -16.72 18.27
N ALA A 30 6.72 -16.73 17.60
CA ALA A 30 6.51 -17.56 16.44
C ALA A 30 7.64 -17.24 15.45
N VAL A 31 8.44 -18.25 15.11
CA VAL A 31 9.48 -18.10 14.09
C VAL A 31 8.76 -17.72 12.80
N ASP A 32 8.99 -16.50 12.30
CA ASP A 32 8.45 -16.04 11.03
C ASP A 32 9.18 -16.82 9.92
N GLU A 33 8.59 -17.94 9.48
CA GLU A 33 9.10 -18.80 8.40
C GLU A 33 9.02 -18.15 7.00
N ALA A 34 8.66 -16.85 6.93
CA ALA A 34 8.59 -16.14 5.66
C ALA A 34 9.98 -15.80 5.12
N ALA A 35 10.21 -16.16 3.85
CA ALA A 35 11.30 -15.61 3.06
C ALA A 35 10.95 -14.19 2.61
N THR A 36 11.94 -13.30 2.52
CA THR A 36 11.72 -11.93 2.05
C THR A 36 12.36 -11.73 0.68
N ILE A 37 11.54 -11.34 -0.30
CA ILE A 37 12.01 -10.84 -1.59
C ILE A 37 12.17 -9.33 -1.46
N THR A 38 13.35 -8.82 -1.78
CA THR A 38 13.67 -7.39 -1.72
C THR A 38 13.78 -6.84 -3.13
N ILE A 39 12.93 -5.87 -3.47
CA ILE A 39 12.91 -5.20 -4.77
C ILE A 39 13.45 -3.78 -4.57
N PRO A 40 14.64 -3.45 -5.12
CA PRO A 40 15.17 -2.09 -5.07
C PRO A 40 14.31 -1.10 -5.87
N GLU A 41 14.25 0.16 -5.43
CA GLU A 41 13.46 1.21 -6.09
C GLU A 41 13.80 1.38 -7.57
N GLY A 42 15.06 1.19 -7.98
CA GLY A 42 15.46 1.27 -9.39
C GLY A 42 14.95 0.10 -10.25
N VAL A 43 14.69 -1.06 -9.64
CA VAL A 43 13.99 -2.16 -10.33
C VAL A 43 12.51 -1.80 -10.44
N LEU A 44 11.89 -1.39 -9.34
CA LEU A 44 10.48 -1.00 -9.32
C LEU A 44 10.16 0.14 -10.30
N PHE A 45 11.03 1.15 -10.38
CA PHE A 45 10.93 2.26 -11.33
C PHE A 45 10.88 1.76 -12.78
N ARG A 46 11.80 0.87 -13.16
CA ARG A 46 11.85 0.31 -14.52
C ARG A 46 10.61 -0.53 -14.80
N THR A 47 10.23 -1.41 -13.89
CA THR A 47 9.04 -2.25 -14.03
C THR A 47 7.77 -1.43 -14.23
N ILE A 48 7.55 -0.37 -13.44
CA ILE A 48 6.38 0.49 -13.61
C ILE A 48 6.47 1.27 -14.92
N LYS A 49 7.65 1.82 -15.24
CA LYS A 49 7.88 2.60 -16.46
C LYS A 49 7.62 1.78 -17.73
N ASP A 50 8.03 0.51 -17.75
CA ASP A 50 7.81 -0.40 -18.88
C ASP A 50 6.33 -0.78 -19.06
N GLY A 51 5.52 -0.63 -18.00
CA GLY A 51 4.08 -0.84 -18.03
C GLY A 51 3.25 0.39 -18.43
N LEU A 52 3.88 1.54 -18.73
CA LEU A 52 3.17 2.75 -19.16
C LEU A 52 2.75 2.67 -20.64
N PRO A 53 1.66 3.34 -21.05
CA PRO A 53 0.78 4.17 -20.22
C PRO A 53 -0.26 3.37 -19.42
N ILE A 54 -0.65 3.88 -18.24
CA ILE A 54 -1.66 3.25 -17.37
C ILE A 54 -2.93 4.10 -17.36
N SER A 55 -4.07 3.50 -17.68
CA SER A 55 -5.37 4.19 -17.62
C SER A 55 -5.88 4.29 -16.18
N LEU A 56 -6.36 5.47 -15.80
CA LEU A 56 -6.99 5.74 -14.51
C LEU A 56 -8.49 5.88 -14.69
N GLU A 57 -9.24 5.21 -13.83
CA GLU A 57 -10.69 5.42 -13.73
C GLU A 57 -10.99 6.73 -13.01
N ALA A 58 -10.96 7.84 -13.75
CA ALA A 58 -11.16 9.20 -13.25
C ALA A 58 -12.63 9.63 -13.13
N ARG A 59 -13.58 8.75 -13.49
CA ARG A 59 -15.00 9.10 -13.57
C ARG A 59 -15.56 9.35 -12.18
N SER A 60 -15.81 10.62 -11.88
CA SER A 60 -16.47 11.07 -10.67
C SER A 60 -17.56 12.09 -11.04
N GLN A 61 -18.32 12.57 -10.04
CA GLN A 61 -19.27 13.65 -10.26
C GLN A 61 -18.59 14.96 -10.69
N TYR A 62 -17.30 15.13 -10.39
CA TYR A 62 -16.52 16.34 -10.67
C TYR A 62 -15.71 16.23 -11.96
N VAL A 63 -15.34 15.02 -12.39
CA VAL A 63 -14.38 14.83 -13.48
C VAL A 63 -14.90 13.80 -14.48
N GLN A 64 -14.88 14.20 -15.75
CA GLN A 64 -15.21 13.35 -16.90
C GLN A 64 -14.09 13.41 -17.94
N GLY A 65 -13.85 12.31 -18.63
CA GLY A 65 -12.77 12.17 -19.60
C GLY A 65 -11.89 10.97 -19.29
N ASP A 66 -11.01 10.65 -20.22
CA ASP A 66 -10.03 9.58 -20.05
C ASP A 66 -8.75 10.17 -19.48
N VAL A 67 -8.20 9.54 -18.46
CA VAL A 67 -6.99 10.00 -17.77
C VAL A 67 -5.98 8.87 -17.76
N THR A 68 -4.75 9.18 -18.12
CA THR A 68 -3.67 8.19 -18.25
C THR A 68 -2.41 8.70 -17.57
N ILE A 69 -1.70 7.82 -16.86
CA ILE A 69 -0.32 8.06 -16.46
C ILE A 69 0.52 7.81 -17.71
N GLN A 70 1.15 8.85 -18.22
CA GLN A 70 1.90 8.81 -19.48
C GLN A 70 3.39 8.61 -19.27
N SER A 71 3.95 9.16 -18.20
CA SER A 71 5.36 9.04 -17.88
C SER A 71 5.61 8.96 -16.38
N LEU A 72 6.77 8.40 -16.05
CA LEU A 72 7.32 8.27 -14.71
C LEU A 72 8.76 8.81 -14.75
N GLU A 73 8.98 9.98 -14.15
CA GLU A 73 10.31 10.60 -14.08
C GLU A 73 11.05 10.20 -12.80
N LYS A 74 10.32 9.99 -11.70
CA LYS A 74 10.92 9.67 -10.42
C LYS A 74 10.05 8.72 -9.61
N LEU A 75 10.69 7.75 -8.96
CA LEU A 75 10.10 6.90 -7.95
C LEU A 75 11.05 6.84 -6.75
N GLN A 76 10.52 6.95 -5.54
CA GLN A 76 11.27 6.73 -4.32
C GLN A 76 10.46 5.84 -3.38
N ALA A 77 11.05 4.74 -2.94
CA ALA A 77 10.45 3.97 -1.86
C ALA A 77 10.78 4.64 -0.53
N ARG A 78 9.73 5.00 0.23
CA ARG A 78 9.83 5.59 1.56
C ARG A 78 9.27 4.61 2.58
N GLU A 79 9.40 4.94 3.85
CA GLU A 79 8.73 4.16 4.88
C GLU A 79 7.21 4.27 4.69
N LYS A 80 6.53 3.14 4.48
CA LYS A 80 5.07 3.01 4.32
C LYS A 80 4.45 3.61 3.04
N SER A 81 5.25 4.20 2.15
CA SER A 81 4.74 4.77 0.90
C SER A 81 5.74 4.71 -0.26
N LEU A 82 5.26 4.95 -1.47
CA LEU A 82 6.08 5.24 -2.65
C LEU A 82 5.80 6.68 -3.07
N PHE A 83 6.84 7.47 -3.25
CA PHE A 83 6.72 8.82 -3.80
C PHE A 83 6.99 8.79 -5.31
N LEU A 84 6.15 9.46 -6.09
CA LEU A 84 6.18 9.42 -7.55
C LEU A 84 6.15 10.84 -8.13
N GLN A 85 6.92 11.05 -9.20
CA GLN A 85 6.76 12.20 -10.11
C GLN A 85 6.56 11.68 -11.53
N GLY A 86 5.54 12.22 -12.19
CA GLY A 86 5.02 11.72 -13.47
C GLY A 86 4.41 12.82 -14.32
N VAL A 87 3.98 12.45 -15.52
CA VAL A 87 2.99 13.21 -16.30
C VAL A 87 1.71 12.40 -16.41
N VAL A 88 0.60 13.05 -16.08
CA VAL A 88 -0.75 12.56 -16.35
C VAL A 88 -1.26 13.28 -17.59
N ALA A 89 -1.77 12.53 -18.56
CA ALA A 89 -2.39 13.06 -19.77
C ALA A 89 -3.87 12.70 -19.78
N SER A 90 -4.71 13.63 -20.22
CA SER A 90 -6.14 13.41 -20.38
C SER A 90 -6.61 13.62 -21.81
N GLN A 91 -7.75 13.01 -22.14
CA GLN A 91 -8.50 13.27 -23.35
C GLN A 91 -9.94 13.65 -23.01
N ASN A 92 -10.45 14.70 -23.69
CA ASN A 92 -11.82 15.20 -23.53
C ASN A 92 -12.19 15.52 -22.07
N LEU A 93 -11.25 16.09 -21.32
CA LEU A 93 -11.42 16.37 -19.90
C LEU A 93 -12.45 17.47 -19.68
N THR A 94 -13.46 17.17 -18.87
CA THR A 94 -14.45 18.13 -18.39
C THR A 94 -14.44 18.13 -16.86
N LEU A 95 -14.30 19.32 -16.28
CA LEU A 95 -14.35 19.54 -14.83
C LEU A 95 -15.67 20.23 -14.47
N ASN A 96 -16.44 19.61 -13.59
CA ASN A 96 -17.61 20.22 -12.97
C ASN A 96 -17.21 20.71 -11.57
N THR A 97 -17.29 22.01 -11.35
CA THR A 97 -16.89 22.66 -10.09
C THR A 97 -17.85 23.79 -9.74
N THR A 98 -17.81 24.28 -8.51
CA THR A 98 -18.58 25.45 -8.08
C THR A 98 -17.61 26.60 -7.82
N ILE A 99 -17.72 27.68 -8.59
CA ILE A 99 -16.91 28.90 -8.39
C ILE A 99 -17.83 30.04 -8.01
N ALA A 100 -17.53 30.72 -6.91
CA ALA A 100 -18.34 31.82 -6.37
C ALA A 100 -19.84 31.46 -6.20
N GLY A 101 -20.12 30.23 -5.76
CA GLY A 101 -21.48 29.73 -5.55
C GLY A 101 -22.26 29.40 -6.83
N ARG A 102 -21.59 29.36 -7.99
CA ARG A 102 -22.18 28.97 -9.27
C ARG A 102 -21.53 27.70 -9.78
N ASP A 103 -22.34 26.76 -10.22
CA ASP A 103 -21.86 25.56 -10.88
C ASP A 103 -21.35 25.90 -12.28
N ILE A 104 -20.13 25.46 -12.57
CA ILE A 104 -19.41 25.69 -13.81
C ILE A 104 -18.96 24.33 -14.33
N SER A 105 -19.26 24.09 -15.60
CA SER A 105 -18.65 22.99 -16.36
C SER A 105 -17.59 23.57 -17.28
N MET A 106 -16.34 23.15 -17.07
CA MET A 106 -15.18 23.62 -17.81
C MET A 106 -14.65 22.49 -18.69
N ASN A 107 -14.74 22.67 -20.00
CA ASN A 107 -14.10 21.76 -20.95
C ASN A 107 -12.62 22.16 -21.11
N LEU A 108 -11.74 21.30 -20.60
CA LEU A 108 -10.29 21.45 -20.66
C LEU A 108 -9.67 20.72 -21.86
N GLY A 109 -10.45 19.89 -22.56
CA GLY A 109 -9.98 19.12 -23.71
C GLY A 109 -8.84 18.17 -23.35
N ASN A 110 -7.73 18.28 -24.06
CA ASN A 110 -6.56 17.43 -23.84
C ASN A 110 -5.53 18.19 -23.01
N VAL A 111 -5.27 17.72 -21.79
CA VAL A 111 -4.26 18.33 -20.92
C VAL A 111 -3.13 17.35 -20.62
N ARG A 112 -1.94 17.90 -20.38
CA ARG A 112 -0.77 17.17 -19.87
C ARG A 112 -0.29 17.88 -18.62
N LEU A 113 -0.38 17.19 -17.50
CA LEU A 113 -0.12 17.75 -16.18
C LEU A 113 1.07 17.03 -15.56
N PRO A 114 2.17 17.75 -15.24
CA PRO A 114 3.18 17.19 -14.36
C PRO A 114 2.56 17.02 -12.97
N VAL A 115 2.74 15.85 -12.37
CA VAL A 115 2.17 15.51 -11.08
C VAL A 115 3.23 14.99 -10.13
N THR A 116 3.00 15.24 -8.86
CA THR A 116 3.67 14.56 -7.76
C THR A 116 2.61 13.90 -6.90
N CYS A 117 2.80 12.64 -6.55
CA CYS A 117 1.87 11.92 -5.67
C CYS A 117 2.59 10.98 -4.71
N GLU A 118 1.94 10.70 -3.58
CA GLU A 118 2.34 9.68 -2.65
C GLU A 118 1.40 8.49 -2.79
N ILE A 119 1.95 7.29 -2.93
CA ILE A 119 1.22 6.05 -3.10
C ILE A 119 1.33 5.25 -1.82
N PHE A 120 0.19 4.90 -1.26
CA PHE A 120 0.09 4.02 -0.10
C PHE A 120 -0.21 2.60 -0.56
N LEU A 121 0.44 1.64 0.07
CA LEU A 121 0.29 0.23 -0.22
C LEU A 121 -0.40 -0.47 0.94
N ARG A 122 -1.37 -1.31 0.63
CA ARG A 122 -2.06 -2.15 1.62
C ARG A 122 -2.26 -3.54 1.04
N PHE A 123 -1.59 -4.53 1.62
CA PHE A 123 -1.78 -5.92 1.21
C PHE A 123 -2.93 -6.56 1.98
N ASP A 124 -3.85 -7.20 1.26
CA ASP A 124 -4.87 -8.07 1.83
C ASP A 124 -4.44 -9.52 1.61
N SER A 125 -3.89 -10.14 2.65
CA SER A 125 -3.36 -11.50 2.60
C SER A 125 -4.43 -12.56 2.35
N SER A 126 -5.67 -12.29 2.78
CA SER A 126 -6.81 -13.21 2.57
C SER A 126 -7.22 -13.23 1.10
N LYS A 127 -7.22 -12.06 0.45
CA LYS A 127 -7.55 -11.94 -0.97
C LYS A 127 -6.35 -12.10 -1.91
N LYS A 128 -5.13 -12.06 -1.36
CA LYS A 128 -3.86 -12.03 -2.11
C LYS A 128 -3.81 -10.84 -3.10
N VAL A 129 -4.38 -9.70 -2.68
CA VAL A 129 -4.45 -8.46 -3.49
C VAL A 129 -3.65 -7.36 -2.81
N LEU A 130 -2.81 -6.69 -3.59
CA LEU A 130 -2.15 -5.45 -3.17
C LEU A 130 -3.02 -4.27 -3.60
N PHE A 131 -3.55 -3.52 -2.64
CA PHE A 131 -4.24 -2.26 -2.93
C PHE A 131 -3.22 -1.12 -2.99
N VAL A 132 -3.35 -0.32 -4.04
CA VAL A 132 -2.51 0.84 -4.33
C VAL A 132 -3.38 2.07 -4.26
N THR A 133 -3.07 3.01 -3.37
CA THR A 133 -3.87 4.24 -3.17
C THR A 133 -3.01 5.47 -3.45
N PRO A 134 -3.19 6.13 -4.60
CA PRO A 134 -2.52 7.40 -4.86
C PRO A 134 -3.15 8.51 -4.02
N ARG A 135 -2.32 9.41 -3.50
CA ARG A 135 -2.70 10.64 -2.83
C ARG A 135 -1.96 11.79 -3.49
N PHE A 136 -2.73 12.70 -4.07
CA PHE A 136 -2.24 13.93 -4.66
C PHE A 136 -2.30 15.07 -3.62
N PRO A 137 -1.51 16.13 -3.79
CA PRO A 137 -1.67 17.36 -3.04
C PRO A 137 -3.11 17.88 -3.14
N LYS A 138 -3.63 18.39 -2.02
CA LYS A 138 -4.98 19.00 -1.96
C LYS A 138 -4.84 20.52 -2.05
N PRO A 139 -5.84 21.22 -2.61
CA PRO A 139 -5.88 22.68 -2.54
C PRO A 139 -6.06 23.12 -1.07
N GLU A 140 -5.56 24.30 -0.72
CA GLU A 140 -5.70 24.86 0.63
C GLU A 140 -7.15 25.26 0.94
N SER A 141 -7.96 25.55 -0.09
CA SER A 141 -9.37 25.90 0.01
C SER A 141 -10.18 25.30 -1.15
N LEU A 142 -11.39 24.84 -0.85
CA LEU A 142 -12.38 24.44 -1.86
C LEU A 142 -13.08 25.65 -2.52
N TYR A 143 -12.92 26.84 -1.94
CA TYR A 143 -13.46 28.11 -2.43
C TYR A 143 -12.28 29.02 -2.74
N THR A 144 -11.82 28.95 -3.98
CA THR A 144 -10.62 29.66 -4.42
C THR A 144 -10.88 30.22 -5.80
N THR A 145 -10.26 31.37 -6.07
CA THR A 145 -10.29 32.04 -7.35
C THR A 145 -9.07 31.70 -8.20
N ASP A 146 -8.12 30.92 -7.68
CA ASP A 146 -6.92 30.52 -8.39
C ASP A 146 -7.19 29.32 -9.32
N PRO A 147 -6.95 29.45 -10.65
CA PRO A 147 -7.02 28.34 -11.59
C PRO A 147 -6.11 27.15 -11.23
N ALA A 148 -5.00 27.37 -10.53
CA ALA A 148 -4.10 26.31 -10.07
C ALA A 148 -4.79 25.36 -9.08
N ASP A 149 -5.66 25.88 -8.22
CA ASP A 149 -6.39 25.06 -7.26
C ASP A 149 -7.49 24.21 -7.91
N ALA A 150 -8.06 24.67 -9.04
CA ALA A 150 -9.00 23.85 -9.83
C ALA A 150 -8.31 22.60 -10.40
N LEU A 151 -7.02 22.71 -10.77
CA LEU A 151 -6.19 21.57 -11.17
C LEU A 151 -5.86 20.67 -9.97
N LEU A 152 -5.61 21.23 -8.79
CA LEU A 152 -5.43 20.43 -7.57
C LEU A 152 -6.70 19.68 -7.19
N LEU A 153 -7.89 20.27 -7.38
CA LEU A 153 -9.17 19.60 -7.18
C LEU A 153 -9.31 18.39 -8.11
N LEU A 154 -9.01 18.55 -9.39
CA LEU A 154 -8.94 17.45 -10.35
C LEU A 154 -7.98 16.35 -9.86
N LEU A 155 -6.74 16.70 -9.54
CA LEU A 155 -5.74 15.71 -9.07
C LEU A 155 -6.21 15.00 -7.80
N SER A 156 -6.82 15.73 -6.86
CA SER A 156 -7.36 15.13 -5.64
C SER A 156 -8.48 14.13 -5.91
N SER A 157 -9.31 14.37 -6.94
CA SER A 157 -10.38 13.44 -7.36
C SER A 157 -9.87 12.17 -8.05
N LEU A 158 -8.64 12.20 -8.59
CA LEU A 158 -7.94 11.02 -9.11
C LEU A 158 -7.27 10.21 -7.98
N GLY A 159 -7.20 10.78 -6.77
CA GLY A 159 -6.63 10.16 -5.59
C GLY A 159 -7.65 9.41 -4.75
N GLU A 160 -7.18 8.87 -3.62
CA GLU A 160 -7.97 8.27 -2.54
C GLU A 160 -8.77 7.01 -2.91
N LYS A 161 -8.83 6.64 -4.20
CA LYS A 161 -9.34 5.37 -4.69
C LYS A 161 -8.29 4.27 -4.52
N GLU A 162 -8.73 3.10 -4.09
CA GLU A 162 -7.89 1.90 -4.08
C GLU A 162 -7.91 1.24 -5.46
N TYR A 163 -6.73 0.99 -6.02
CA TYR A 163 -6.52 0.24 -7.25
C TYR A 163 -5.99 -1.15 -6.88
N PRO A 164 -6.74 -2.23 -7.16
CA PRO A 164 -6.29 -3.58 -6.86
C PRO A 164 -5.21 -4.01 -7.86
N VAL A 165 -4.09 -4.49 -7.35
CA VAL A 165 -3.05 -5.19 -8.10
C VAL A 165 -3.12 -6.65 -7.68
N GLU A 166 -3.63 -7.47 -8.58
CA GLU A 166 -3.66 -8.92 -8.39
C GLU A 166 -2.23 -9.46 -8.50
N LEU A 167 -1.72 -10.00 -7.40
CA LEU A 167 -0.44 -10.69 -7.38
C LEU A 167 -0.66 -12.15 -7.76
N GLY A 168 -1.26 -12.35 -8.94
CA GLY A 168 -1.58 -13.66 -9.48
C GLY A 168 -0.40 -14.63 -9.38
N SER A 169 -0.71 -15.93 -9.36
CA SER A 169 0.18 -17.06 -9.11
C SER A 169 1.65 -16.78 -9.43
N ILE A 170 2.40 -16.32 -8.42
CA ILE A 170 3.85 -16.20 -8.51
C ILE A 170 4.35 -17.57 -8.92
N GLN A 171 5.03 -17.62 -10.06
CA GLN A 171 5.43 -18.90 -10.64
C GLN A 171 6.33 -19.62 -9.63
N PRO A 172 6.12 -20.94 -9.41
CA PRO A 172 6.96 -21.69 -8.51
C PRO A 172 8.43 -21.61 -8.95
N ILE A 173 9.33 -21.48 -7.98
CA ILE A 173 10.75 -21.65 -8.23
C ILE A 173 11.00 -23.15 -8.44
N VAL A 174 11.61 -23.52 -9.55
CA VAL A 174 11.96 -24.93 -9.82
C VAL A 174 13.41 -25.18 -9.43
N ALA A 175 13.62 -25.85 -8.30
CA ALA A 175 14.95 -26.32 -7.90
C ALA A 175 15.27 -27.65 -8.59
N LYS A 176 16.50 -27.81 -9.08
CA LYS A 176 16.99 -29.07 -9.66
C LYS A 176 17.85 -29.82 -8.66
N MET A 177 17.51 -31.08 -8.40
CA MET A 177 18.31 -31.99 -7.58
C MET A 177 18.51 -33.30 -8.35
N GLY A 178 19.68 -33.45 -8.97
CA GLY A 178 19.96 -34.56 -9.89
C GLY A 178 18.99 -34.53 -11.07
N ALA A 179 18.23 -35.62 -11.26
CA ALA A 179 17.20 -35.73 -12.30
C ALA A 179 15.82 -35.19 -11.87
N HIS A 180 15.66 -34.76 -10.62
CA HIS A 180 14.36 -34.34 -10.09
C HIS A 180 14.20 -32.81 -10.11
N ASN A 181 13.04 -32.36 -10.58
CA ASN A 181 12.58 -30.99 -10.44
C ASN A 181 11.70 -30.89 -9.19
N ILE A 182 12.05 -29.98 -8.28
CA ILE A 182 11.30 -29.72 -7.06
C ILE A 182 10.63 -28.35 -7.20
N PRO A 183 9.30 -28.29 -7.42
CA PRO A 183 8.58 -27.03 -7.46
C PRO A 183 8.40 -26.46 -6.04
N ILE A 184 8.90 -25.25 -5.82
CA ILE A 184 8.73 -24.48 -4.59
C ILE A 184 7.71 -23.38 -4.87
N THR A 185 6.53 -23.50 -4.29
CA THR A 185 5.49 -22.46 -4.37
C THR A 185 5.83 -21.33 -3.41
N LEU A 186 5.46 -20.10 -3.77
CA LEU A 186 5.64 -18.92 -2.94
C LEU A 186 4.28 -18.24 -2.75
N GLU A 187 3.84 -18.13 -1.51
CA GLU A 187 2.60 -17.43 -1.18
C GLU A 187 2.91 -16.09 -0.51
N PRO A 188 2.43 -14.95 -1.03
CA PRO A 188 2.65 -13.66 -0.39
C PRO A 188 1.91 -13.59 0.93
N VAL A 189 2.62 -13.20 1.99
CA VAL A 189 2.06 -13.01 3.34
C VAL A 189 1.96 -11.55 3.71
N ASP A 190 2.86 -10.71 3.21
CA ASP A 190 2.88 -9.28 3.48
C ASP A 190 3.68 -8.52 2.42
N ILE A 191 3.36 -7.23 2.23
CA ILE A 191 4.09 -6.32 1.34
C ILE A 191 4.28 -5.00 2.05
N LEU A 192 5.54 -4.61 2.18
CA LEU A 192 5.97 -3.47 2.95
C LEU A 192 6.90 -2.59 2.12
N THR A 193 6.90 -1.29 2.39
CA THR A 193 7.88 -0.36 1.84
C THR A 193 8.81 0.13 2.93
N GLN A 194 10.09 0.15 2.60
CA GLN A 194 11.16 0.72 3.39
C GLN A 194 11.96 1.67 2.51
N LYS A 195 12.85 2.46 3.12
CA LYS A 195 13.69 3.40 2.38
C LYS A 195 14.44 2.69 1.24
N GLY A 196 14.12 3.04 0.01
CA GLY A 196 14.71 2.49 -1.21
C GLY A 196 14.27 1.08 -1.62
N LEU A 197 13.36 0.45 -0.87
CA LEU A 197 13.02 -0.97 -1.04
C LEU A 197 11.50 -1.23 -0.96
N LEU A 198 11.00 -2.11 -1.83
CA LEU A 198 9.75 -2.84 -1.65
C LEU A 198 10.08 -4.25 -1.18
N LEU A 199 9.56 -4.63 -0.01
CA LEU A 199 9.75 -5.94 0.59
C LEU A 199 8.47 -6.75 0.38
N ILE A 200 8.62 -7.94 -0.18
CA ILE A 200 7.53 -8.91 -0.28
C ILE A 200 7.89 -10.10 0.58
N LYS A 201 7.16 -10.29 1.67
CA LYS A 201 7.26 -11.48 2.49
C LYS A 201 6.48 -12.60 1.83
N MET A 202 7.12 -13.75 1.69
CA MET A 202 6.60 -14.94 1.03
C MET A 202 6.75 -16.15 1.94
N ARG A 203 5.71 -16.96 2.06
CA ARG A 203 5.83 -18.28 2.69
C ARG A 203 6.16 -19.31 1.60
N PRO A 204 7.31 -19.99 1.69
CA PRO A 204 7.61 -21.09 0.80
C PRO A 204 6.75 -22.31 1.13
N GLY A 205 6.31 -23.01 0.10
CA GLY A 205 5.66 -24.31 0.19
C GLY A 205 6.28 -25.27 -0.81
N VAL A 206 6.25 -26.58 -0.50
CA VAL A 206 6.60 -27.62 -1.46
C VAL A 206 5.31 -28.20 -1.99
N ALA A 207 5.06 -28.06 -3.29
CA ALA A 207 3.97 -28.79 -3.92
C ALA A 207 4.37 -30.27 -3.97
N LYS A 208 3.63 -31.14 -3.28
CA LYS A 208 3.71 -32.58 -3.56
C LYS A 208 3.12 -32.79 -4.95
N ASN A 209 3.93 -33.27 -5.89
CA ASN A 209 3.36 -33.81 -7.13
C ASN A 209 2.41 -34.96 -6.72
N PRO A 210 1.16 -34.97 -7.20
CA PRO A 210 0.31 -36.15 -7.11
C PRO A 210 0.91 -37.33 -7.87
#